data_AF-A0A3D9HJV8-F1
#
_entry.id   AF-A0A3D9HJV8-F1
#
_cell.length_a   1.000
_cell.length_b   1.000
_cell.length_c   1.000
_cell.angle_alpha   90.00
_cell.angle_beta   90.00
_cell.angle_gamma   90.00
#
_symmetry.space_group_name_H-M   'P 1'
#
loop_
_entity.id
_entity.type
_entity.pdbx_description
1 polymer ?
#
loop_
_entity_poly.entity_id
_entity_poly.type
_entity_poly.pdbx_seq_one_letter_code
_entity_poly.pdbx_strand_id
1 'polypeptide(L)'
;MRVLEHGREEDTEVYRILWRNGKRYYSVIFYPGYPGLSDLCEDECEIVDPSIKDQFILHRYDDGTEALIHWIIMHGNLHDDLLNHEPGAVFELGRRLKINYRKNERFPGSPPLDKLHKSKRFPDAADHEDDYFYCPRCYEANQKNAIMIKP
;
A
#
# COMPACT_ATOMS: atom_id res chain seq x y z
N MET A 1 -5.36 -13.26 -6.50
CA MET A 1 -5.01 -14.35 -5.55
C MET A 1 -5.28 -13.82 -4.17
N ARG A 2 -5.88 -14.64 -3.31
CA ARG A 2 -6.30 -14.23 -1.96
C ARG A 2 -5.84 -15.23 -0.92
N VAL A 3 -5.43 -14.72 0.24
CA VAL A 3 -4.95 -15.50 1.38
C VAL A 3 -5.66 -15.08 2.66
N LEU A 4 -5.81 -16.02 3.59
CA LEU A 4 -6.35 -15.80 4.93
C LEU A 4 -5.26 -16.10 5.96
N GLU A 5 -4.77 -15.07 6.65
CA GLU A 5 -3.85 -15.22 7.78
C GLU A 5 -4.55 -15.98 8.92
N HIS A 6 -3.83 -16.90 9.56
CA HIS A 6 -4.36 -17.67 10.69
C HIS A 6 -4.81 -16.73 11.82
N GLY A 7 -6.09 -16.85 12.22
CA GLY A 7 -6.68 -16.04 13.27
C GLY A 7 -7.37 -14.75 12.80
N ARG A 8 -7.36 -14.44 11.49
CA ARG A 8 -8.23 -13.40 10.92
C ARG A 8 -9.58 -13.96 10.49
N GLU A 9 -10.57 -13.08 10.41
CA GLU A 9 -11.91 -13.40 9.88
C GLU A 9 -12.03 -13.12 8.37
N GLU A 10 -11.25 -12.17 7.85
CA GLU A 10 -11.33 -11.72 6.45
C GLU A 10 -10.05 -12.05 5.67
N ASP A 11 -10.21 -12.47 4.43
CA ASP A 11 -9.12 -12.74 3.50
C ASP A 11 -8.66 -11.46 2.80
N THR A 12 -7.40 -11.46 2.34
CA THR A 12 -6.77 -10.29 1.71
C THR A 12 -6.23 -10.62 0.33
N GLU A 13 -6.24 -9.63 -0.56
CA GLU A 13 -5.61 -9.73 -1.86
C GLU A 13 -4.08 -9.77 -1.70
N VAL A 14 -3.44 -10.68 -2.46
CA VAL A 14 -1.99 -10.76 -2.59
C VAL A 14 -1.54 -9.82 -3.69
N TYR A 15 -0.48 -9.06 -3.42
CA TYR A 15 0.11 -8.08 -4.32
C TYR A 15 1.50 -8.47 -4.82
N ARG A 16 2.21 -9.29 -4.05
CA ARG A 16 3.50 -9.87 -4.42
C ARG A 16 3.61 -11.27 -3.82
N ILE A 17 4.26 -12.17 -4.55
CA ILE A 17 4.67 -13.49 -4.08
C ILE A 17 6.18 -13.56 -4.24
N LEU A 18 6.91 -13.84 -3.17
CA LEU A 18 8.38 -13.94 -3.19
C LEU A 18 8.82 -15.31 -2.67
N TRP A 19 9.94 -15.80 -3.20
CA TRP A 19 10.57 -17.04 -2.74
C TRP A 19 11.84 -16.70 -1.98
N ARG A 20 11.90 -17.08 -0.70
CA ARG A 20 13.07 -16.85 0.16
C ARG A 20 13.32 -18.06 1.03
N ASN A 21 14.55 -18.57 1.02
CA ASN A 21 14.98 -19.73 1.81
C ASN A 21 14.07 -20.97 1.65
N GLY A 22 13.62 -21.24 0.42
CA GLY A 22 12.75 -22.38 0.12
C GLY A 22 11.29 -22.23 0.56
N LYS A 23 10.91 -21.06 1.08
CA LYS A 23 9.53 -20.73 1.45
C LYS A 23 8.93 -19.66 0.56
N ARG A 24 7.61 -19.71 0.41
CA ARG A 24 6.81 -18.65 -0.23
C ARG A 24 6.36 -17.65 0.81
N TYR A 25 6.42 -16.37 0.45
CA TYR A 25 5.80 -15.29 1.20
C TYR A 25 4.83 -14.52 0.31
N TYR A 26 3.68 -14.18 0.89
CA TYR A 26 2.60 -13.46 0.25
C TYR A 26 2.54 -12.05 0.81
N SER A 27 2.86 -11.05 0.01
CA SER A 27 2.79 -9.65 0.41
C SER A 27 1.37 -9.13 0.24
N VAL A 28 0.81 -8.63 1.32
CA VAL A 28 -0.60 -8.23 1.44
C VAL A 28 -0.74 -6.84 2.08
N ILE A 29 -1.93 -6.26 1.96
CA ILE A 29 -2.35 -5.08 2.74
C ILE A 29 -3.56 -5.52 3.56
N PHE A 30 -3.36 -5.75 4.85
CA PHE A 30 -4.29 -6.50 5.69
C PHE A 30 -5.68 -5.88 5.87
N TYR A 31 -5.78 -4.56 5.83
CA TYR A 31 -7.04 -3.84 6.01
C TYR A 31 -6.94 -2.44 5.44
N PRO A 32 -8.07 -1.81 5.07
CA PRO A 32 -8.09 -0.42 4.66
C PRO A 32 -7.47 0.47 5.74
N GLY A 33 -6.46 1.23 5.35
CA GLY A 33 -5.69 2.04 6.28
C GLY A 33 -4.26 1.56 6.48
N TYR A 34 -4.00 0.25 6.39
CA TYR A 34 -2.70 -0.33 6.69
C TYR A 34 -1.56 0.35 5.89
N PRO A 35 -0.37 0.59 6.47
CA PRO A 35 0.58 1.57 5.95
C PRO A 35 1.38 1.11 4.73
N GLY A 36 1.36 -0.17 4.38
CA GLY A 36 2.14 -0.70 3.26
C GLY A 36 1.97 -2.20 3.07
N LEU A 37 2.93 -2.82 2.38
CA LEU A 37 2.95 -4.27 2.23
C LEU A 37 3.45 -4.95 3.51
N SER A 38 2.88 -6.11 3.82
CA SER A 38 3.41 -7.02 4.83
C SER A 38 3.48 -8.43 4.27
N ASP A 39 4.59 -9.09 4.55
CA ASP A 39 4.86 -10.45 4.07
C ASP A 39 4.30 -11.46 5.06
N LEU A 40 3.41 -12.33 4.57
CA LEU A 40 2.93 -13.51 5.26
C LEU A 40 3.71 -14.74 4.78
N CYS A 41 4.28 -15.52 5.68
CA CYS A 41 4.88 -16.81 5.31
C CYS A 41 3.77 -17.81 4.93
N GLU A 42 4.06 -18.77 4.06
CA GLU A 42 3.08 -19.80 3.67
C GLU A 42 2.58 -20.69 4.84
N ASP A 43 3.29 -20.71 5.96
CA ASP A 43 2.89 -21.43 7.18
C ASP A 43 1.96 -20.59 8.08
N GLU A 44 1.78 -19.30 7.77
CA GLU A 44 0.99 -18.34 8.56
C GLU A 44 -0.37 -18.04 7.93
N CYS A 45 -0.66 -18.62 6.76
CA CYS A 45 -1.90 -18.36 6.03
C CYS A 45 -2.36 -19.54 5.17
N GLU A 46 -3.65 -19.52 4.82
CA GLU A 46 -4.26 -20.42 3.85
C GLU A 46 -4.54 -19.69 2.53
N ILE A 47 -4.41 -20.39 1.41
CA ILE A 47 -4.81 -19.85 0.09
C ILE A 47 -6.32 -20.04 -0.08
N VAL A 48 -7.05 -18.94 -0.10
CA VAL A 48 -8.52 -18.92 -0.29
C VAL A 48 -8.87 -18.93 -1.78
N ASP A 49 -8.15 -18.15 -2.59
CA ASP A 49 -8.30 -18.13 -4.04
C ASP A 49 -6.90 -18.15 -4.69
N PRO A 50 -6.49 -19.27 -5.33
CA PRO A 50 -5.18 -19.39 -5.96
C PRO A 50 -5.07 -18.63 -7.28
N SER A 51 -6.17 -18.05 -7.80
CA SER A 51 -6.20 -17.44 -9.13
C SER A 51 -5.28 -16.21 -9.19
N ILE A 52 -4.24 -16.30 -10.01
CA ILE A 52 -3.38 -15.17 -10.36
C ILE A 52 -3.96 -14.53 -11.63
N LYS A 53 -4.36 -13.25 -11.53
CA LYS A 53 -4.84 -12.49 -12.70
C LYS A 53 -3.65 -12.20 -13.63
N ASP A 54 -3.91 -11.91 -14.90
CA ASP A 54 -2.91 -11.55 -15.94
C ASP A 54 -2.16 -10.21 -15.68
N GLN A 55 -2.12 -9.79 -14.43
CA GLN A 55 -1.59 -8.53 -13.92
C GLN A 55 -0.32 -8.75 -13.09
N PHE A 56 0.22 -9.96 -13.02
CA PHE A 56 1.50 -10.23 -12.35
C PHE A 56 2.63 -10.33 -13.36
N ILE A 57 3.77 -9.73 -13.01
CA ILE A 57 5.02 -9.86 -13.76
C ILE A 57 6.05 -10.58 -12.91
N LEU A 58 6.92 -11.35 -13.56
CA LEU A 58 8.10 -11.92 -12.91
C LEU A 58 9.17 -10.82 -12.81
N HIS A 59 9.63 -10.56 -11.60
CA HIS A 59 10.72 -9.64 -11.31
C HIS A 59 11.85 -10.40 -10.59
N ARG A 60 13.08 -10.17 -11.03
CA ARG A 60 14.28 -10.72 -10.39
C ARG A 60 15.09 -9.56 -9.83
N TYR A 61 15.36 -9.61 -8.53
CA TYR A 61 16.18 -8.65 -7.80
C TYR A 61 17.68 -8.94 -8.01
N ASP A 62 18.51 -7.95 -7.68
CA ASP A 62 19.98 -8.03 -7.86
C ASP A 62 20.64 -9.13 -7.02
N ASP A 63 20.03 -9.50 -5.88
CA ASP A 63 20.48 -10.59 -5.02
C ASP A 63 20.10 -11.99 -5.55
N GLY A 64 19.45 -12.05 -6.72
CA GLY A 64 18.96 -13.27 -7.34
C GLY A 64 17.58 -13.71 -6.84
N THR A 65 16.98 -13.00 -5.88
CA THR A 65 15.62 -13.27 -5.42
C THR A 65 14.63 -13.04 -6.54
N GLU A 66 13.66 -13.93 -6.68
CA GLU A 66 12.58 -13.82 -7.66
C GLU A 66 11.25 -13.55 -6.95
N ALA A 67 10.42 -12.72 -7.60
CA ALA A 67 9.08 -12.43 -7.14
C ALA A 67 8.10 -12.33 -8.31
N LEU A 68 6.88 -12.82 -8.11
CA LEU A 68 5.74 -12.43 -8.92
C LEU A 68 5.12 -11.19 -8.28
N ILE A 69 5.07 -10.08 -9.00
CA ILE A 69 4.61 -8.79 -8.47
C ILE A 69 3.48 -8.27 -9.34
N HIS A 70 2.43 -7.75 -8.73
CA HIS A 70 1.38 -7.05 -9.46
C HIS A 70 1.99 -5.85 -10.20
N TRP A 71 1.86 -5.78 -11.54
CA TRP A 71 2.58 -4.84 -12.42
C TRP A 71 2.46 -3.39 -11.95
N ILE A 72 1.28 -3.01 -11.44
CA ILE A 72 0.98 -1.64 -11.03
C ILE A 72 1.86 -1.12 -9.88
N ILE A 73 2.38 -2.04 -9.06
CA ILE A 73 3.29 -1.74 -7.94
C ILE A 73 4.68 -1.38 -8.48
N MET A 74 5.05 -1.92 -9.64
CA MET A 74 6.36 -1.68 -10.27
C MET A 74 6.43 -0.36 -11.05
N HIS A 75 5.37 0.45 -11.05
CA HIS A 75 5.38 1.75 -11.70
C HIS A 75 5.92 2.86 -10.78
N GLY A 76 6.98 3.55 -11.20
CA GLY A 76 7.64 4.57 -10.40
C GLY A 76 8.23 3.98 -9.11
N ASN A 77 8.26 4.77 -8.04
CA ASN A 77 8.83 4.35 -6.75
C ASN A 77 7.82 3.60 -5.85
N LEU A 78 6.62 3.27 -6.36
CA LEU A 78 5.53 2.73 -5.54
C LEU A 78 5.91 1.42 -4.85
N HIS A 79 6.74 0.59 -5.47
CA HIS A 79 7.21 -0.65 -4.87
C HIS A 79 8.03 -0.40 -3.60
N ASP A 80 9.02 0.48 -3.66
CA ASP A 80 9.85 0.87 -2.51
C ASP A 80 9.02 1.59 -1.44
N ASP A 81 8.15 2.51 -1.86
CA ASP A 81 7.28 3.27 -0.96
C ASP A 81 6.34 2.34 -0.16
N LEU A 82 5.78 1.31 -0.82
CA LEU A 82 4.93 0.30 -0.17
C LEU A 82 5.71 -0.61 0.79
N LEU A 83 6.98 -0.91 0.51
CA LEU A 83 7.83 -1.71 1.39
C LEU A 83 8.32 -0.92 2.60
N ASN A 84 8.63 0.36 2.41
CA ASN A 84 9.11 1.26 3.45
C ASN A 84 7.98 1.89 4.27
N HIS A 85 6.72 1.54 3.97
CA HIS A 85 5.52 2.05 4.64
C HIS A 85 5.42 3.58 4.55
N GLU A 86 5.83 4.14 3.41
CA GLU A 86 5.82 5.58 3.17
C GLU A 86 4.38 6.12 3.19
N PRO A 87 4.14 7.26 3.88
CA PRO A 87 2.80 7.84 3.96
C PRO A 87 2.23 8.13 2.56
N GLY A 88 1.10 7.49 2.23
CA GLY A 88 0.38 7.70 0.97
C GLY A 88 0.61 6.62 -0.10
N ALA A 89 1.54 5.68 0.10
CA ALA A 89 1.82 4.61 -0.86
C ALA A 89 0.58 3.72 -1.14
N VAL A 90 -0.13 3.30 -0.09
CA VAL A 90 -1.36 2.49 -0.21
C VAL A 90 -2.50 3.26 -0.89
N PHE A 91 -2.55 4.59 -0.69
CA PHE A 91 -3.51 5.44 -1.39
C PHE A 91 -3.21 5.48 -2.88
N GLU A 92 -1.95 5.70 -3.25
CA GLU A 92 -1.51 5.70 -4.65
C GLU A 92 -1.78 4.35 -5.33
N LEU A 93 -1.51 3.24 -4.63
CA LEU A 93 -1.85 1.90 -5.12
C LEU A 93 -3.36 1.77 -5.40
N GLY A 94 -4.22 2.17 -4.46
CA GLY A 94 -5.67 2.10 -4.68
C GLY A 94 -6.16 3.01 -5.80
N ARG A 95 -5.59 4.22 -5.93
CA ARG A 95 -5.88 5.13 -7.05
C ARG A 95 -5.62 4.44 -8.39
N ARG A 96 -4.45 3.80 -8.54
CA ARG A 96 -4.07 3.11 -9.78
C ARG A 96 -4.93 1.87 -10.05
N LEU A 97 -5.29 1.13 -9.00
CA LEU A 97 -6.18 -0.02 -9.08
C LEU A 97 -7.67 0.37 -9.24
N LYS A 98 -8.00 1.66 -9.19
CA LYS A 98 -9.38 2.18 -9.17
C LYS A 98 -10.21 1.57 -8.03
N ILE A 99 -9.58 1.32 -6.89
CA ILE A 99 -10.23 0.84 -5.67
C ILE A 99 -10.81 2.04 -4.94
N ASN A 100 -12.13 2.04 -4.74
CA ASN A 100 -12.81 3.07 -3.95
C ASN A 100 -12.65 2.78 -2.46
N TYR A 101 -11.58 3.30 -1.85
CA TYR A 101 -11.51 3.38 -0.39
C TYR A 101 -12.63 4.28 0.13
N ARG A 102 -13.34 3.86 1.18
CA ARG A 102 -14.46 4.64 1.72
C ARG A 102 -13.92 5.87 2.44
N LYS A 103 -14.59 7.01 2.29
CA LYS A 103 -14.19 8.32 2.87
C LYS A 103 -13.91 8.30 4.39
N ASN A 104 -14.46 7.33 5.11
CA ASN A 104 -14.36 7.14 6.54
C ASN A 104 -13.27 6.13 6.98
N GLU A 105 -12.54 5.53 6.04
CA GLU A 105 -11.42 4.64 6.34
C GLU A 105 -10.24 5.48 6.86
N ARG A 106 -9.84 5.23 8.12
CA ARG A 106 -8.72 5.90 8.77
C ARG A 106 -7.44 5.17 8.42
N PHE A 107 -6.56 5.84 7.70
CA PHE A 107 -5.19 5.38 7.44
C PHE A 107 -4.30 5.82 8.62
N PRO A 108 -3.70 4.91 9.41
CA PRO A 108 -2.74 5.28 10.45
C PRO A 108 -1.58 6.07 9.83
N GLY A 109 -1.28 7.25 10.36
CA GLY A 109 -0.24 8.14 9.83
C GLY A 109 -0.68 9.08 8.71
N SER A 110 -1.87 8.90 8.12
CA SER A 110 -2.42 9.84 7.14
C SER A 110 -3.61 10.61 7.76
N PRO A 111 -3.77 11.89 7.43
CA PRO A 111 -4.97 12.61 7.85
C PRO A 111 -6.22 11.93 7.25
N PRO A 112 -7.37 11.96 7.96
CA PRO A 112 -8.67 11.52 7.43
C PRO A 112 -8.92 12.09 6.02
N LEU A 113 -9.56 11.31 5.12
CA LEU A 113 -9.77 11.69 3.72
C LEU A 113 -10.55 13.01 3.55
N ASP A 114 -11.36 13.40 4.53
CA ASP A 114 -12.08 14.68 4.61
C ASP A 114 -11.17 15.89 4.95
N LYS A 115 -9.93 15.65 5.38
CA LYS A 115 -8.88 16.67 5.54
C LYS A 115 -7.97 16.80 4.32
N LEU A 116 -8.17 16.00 3.27
CA LEU A 116 -7.57 16.24 1.95
C LEU A 116 -8.37 17.37 1.28
N HIS A 117 -7.82 18.58 1.33
CA HIS A 117 -8.47 19.75 0.74
C HIS A 117 -8.30 19.78 -0.79
N LYS A 118 -9.38 20.13 -1.51
CA LYS A 118 -9.30 20.69 -2.87
C LYS A 118 -8.60 22.04 -2.81
N SER A 119 -7.27 22.08 -2.90
CA SER A 119 -6.55 23.35 -3.00
C SER A 119 -6.59 23.87 -4.43
N LYS A 120 -7.31 24.97 -4.67
CA LYS A 120 -7.25 25.74 -5.93
C LYS A 120 -5.95 26.57 -6.08
N ARG A 121 -4.95 26.38 -5.21
CA ARG A 121 -3.72 27.18 -5.18
C ARG A 121 -2.51 26.30 -4.88
N PHE A 122 -2.09 25.49 -5.84
CA PHE A 122 -0.69 25.05 -5.93
C PHE A 122 -0.31 24.93 -7.41
N PRO A 123 0.49 25.86 -7.96
CA PRO A 123 0.95 25.80 -9.35
C PRO A 123 1.99 24.69 -9.60
N ASP A 124 2.46 24.01 -8.55
CA ASP A 124 3.57 23.05 -8.64
C ASP A 124 3.11 21.58 -8.58
N ALA A 125 1.80 21.33 -8.53
CA ALA A 125 1.27 19.97 -8.58
C ALA A 125 1.21 19.50 -10.04
N ALA A 126 2.29 18.84 -10.46
CA ALA A 126 2.41 18.21 -11.77
C ALA A 126 1.52 16.96 -11.84
N ASP A 127 0.33 17.15 -12.42
CA ASP A 127 -0.48 16.20 -13.18
C ASP A 127 -1.96 16.38 -12.86
N HIS A 128 -2.70 16.80 -13.89
CA HIS A 128 -4.11 17.16 -13.82
C HIS A 128 -4.95 16.03 -14.41
N GLU A 129 -5.44 15.13 -13.56
CA GLU A 129 -6.72 14.45 -13.74
C GLU A 129 -7.21 13.98 -12.36
N ASP A 130 -8.42 14.41 -11.97
CA ASP A 130 -9.19 14.02 -10.77
C ASP A 130 -8.89 14.68 -9.39
N ASP A 131 -8.37 15.91 -9.34
CA ASP A 131 -8.72 16.91 -8.30
C ASP A 131 -8.34 16.63 -6.82
N TYR A 132 -7.50 15.64 -6.51
CA TYR A 132 -6.99 15.38 -5.15
C TYR A 132 -5.50 15.72 -5.04
N PHE A 133 -5.16 16.65 -4.15
CA PHE A 133 -3.78 17.07 -3.88
C PHE A 133 -3.35 16.65 -2.48
N TYR A 134 -2.10 16.17 -2.34
CA TYR A 134 -1.41 16.17 -1.05
C TYR A 134 -1.06 17.62 -0.69
N CYS A 135 -1.42 18.08 0.52
CA CYS A 135 -0.95 19.37 1.03
C CYS A 135 0.33 19.16 1.85
N PRO A 136 1.51 19.56 1.35
CA PRO A 136 2.78 19.35 2.06
C PRO A 136 2.80 20.07 3.42
N ARG A 137 2.10 21.20 3.55
CA ARG A 137 1.97 21.93 4.82
C ARG A 137 1.16 21.19 5.88
N CYS A 138 0.15 20.41 5.48
CA CYS A 138 -0.62 19.58 6.43
C CYS A 138 0.19 18.36 6.91
N TYR A 139 1.04 17.83 6.03
CA TYR A 139 1.97 16.75 6.34
C TYR A 139 3.03 17.21 7.36
N GLU A 140 3.68 18.35 7.13
CA GLU A 140 4.66 18.93 8.06
C GLU A 140 4.04 19.40 9.39
N ALA A 141 2.81 19.91 9.38
CA ALA A 141 2.10 20.33 10.59
C ALA A 141 1.79 19.14 11.52
N ASN A 142 1.49 17.96 10.97
CA ASN A 142 1.25 16.75 11.77
C ASN A 142 2.55 16.15 12.31
N GLN A 143 3.69 16.30 11.61
CA GLN A 143 5.00 15.91 12.16
C GLN A 143 5.40 16.78 13.37
N LYS A 144 5.07 18.07 13.37
CA LYS A 144 5.33 18.96 14.52
C LYS A 144 4.43 18.68 15.72
N ASN A 145 3.19 18.25 15.51
CA ASN A 145 2.28 17.88 16.60
C ASN A 145 2.56 16.49 17.19
N ALA A 146 3.34 15.64 16.51
CA ALA A 146 3.76 14.34 17.02
C ALA A 146 4.84 14.43 18.13
N ILE A 147 5.42 15.61 18.40
CA ILE A 147 6.53 15.80 19.37
C ILE A 147 6.05 16.31 20.75
N MET A 148 4.75 16.56 20.97
CA MET A 148 4.24 16.92 22.30
C MET A 148 3.37 15.82 22.91
N ILE A 149 4.03 14.79 23.43
CA ILE A 149 3.51 14.04 24.59
C ILE A 149 4.59 14.07 25.67
N LYS A 150 4.37 14.87 26.71
CA LYS A 150 4.96 14.72 28.04
C LYS A 150 4.08 15.44 29.07
N PRO A 151 4.10 14.94 30.31
CA PRO A 151 3.50 13.71 30.83
C PRO A 151 2.02 13.90 31.22
#